data_AF-A0ABD1VB43-F1
#
_entry.id   AF-A0ABD1VB43-F1
#
_cell.length_a   1.000
_cell.length_b   1.000
_cell.length_c   1.000
_cell.angle_alpha   90.00
_cell.angle_beta   90.00
_cell.angle_gamma   90.00
#
_symmetry.space_group_name_H-M   'P 1'
#
loop_
_entity.id
_entity.type
_entity.pdbx_description
1 polymer ?
#
loop_
_entity_poly.entity_id
_entity_poly.type
_entity_poly.pdbx_seq_one_letter_code
_entity_poly.pdbx_strand_id
1 'polypeptide(L)'
;MLSNCSIRALWILNNQDSVIFSRKFPVVEKRCRVAYEKEIKSSGDDKFKYNVVPYDSELAAAFVDRKKREGSARGYGLRVSQSVEGSDSWVDDPITRHIISLYINKGEEGEGSLLWPIVLHMKGTYCILVLPLVEPHHLKSYARMCKRSDCGNSVREEESLSSLLLDLPSITGAFSVAHTIGDIITGDITEPEVFVTASPSVGGLLDSLTGSIGISGISARAKPVAAPVAASTAPGATVSGAVMFDAPKIGSRPLDKDVLRSFISSAMPFGTPLDLSYSNISAIKTTGFSSADMPPADRKQPGWKPYLYRGKQRILFTVHETVHASMYDRDEIPDSISISGQVNCRAELEGLPDVSFPLTGLDTARVESLSFHPCAQVPEHGGDKQAVTFSPPLGNFVLMRYQAICSTGSPVKGFYQLSMVSENEGAFLFKLTFMEGYKAPLTMEFCTVTMPFPRRRVVSFDGTPSVGTVSTTEHSVEWKIITGPRGVSGKSIEAIFPGTVKFAPWQTQRLNSSGSAFASIADEDSDLEESSSNIVNVEDYLLEKMSKDLQAVDLDEPFCWQAYDYAKVSFKIVGPSLSGMSIDPKSVSIFPAVKAPVEFSCQVTSGEYILWNTLGKCPVVATPKV
;
A
#
# COMPACT_ATOMS: atom_id res chain seq x y z
N MET A 1 -4.49 -9.75 27.50
CA MET A 1 -3.15 -9.11 27.54
C MET A 1 -2.90 -8.51 26.17
N LEU A 2 -2.64 -7.21 26.04
CA LEU A 2 -2.34 -6.61 24.73
C LEU A 2 -1.19 -7.38 24.08
N SER A 3 -1.49 -8.03 22.96
CA SER A 3 -0.54 -8.81 22.17
C SER A 3 0.48 -7.85 21.55
N ASN A 4 1.55 -7.53 22.31
CA ASN A 4 2.61 -6.67 21.82
C ASN A 4 3.30 -7.32 20.61
N CYS A 5 3.29 -6.61 19.47
CA CYS A 5 4.06 -6.98 18.29
C CYS A 5 5.51 -7.29 18.67
N SER A 6 6.00 -8.48 18.31
CA SER A 6 7.38 -8.91 18.55
C SER A 6 7.91 -9.55 17.26
N ILE A 7 9.13 -9.20 16.88
CA ILE A 7 9.81 -9.67 15.67
C ILE A 7 10.84 -10.72 16.04
N ARG A 8 10.74 -11.93 15.46
CA ARG A 8 11.72 -13.01 15.66
C ARG A 8 13.00 -12.74 14.89
N ALA A 9 12.85 -12.35 13.62
CA ALA A 9 13.96 -12.07 12.73
C ALA A 9 13.53 -11.19 11.54
N LEU A 10 14.50 -10.56 10.90
CA LEU A 10 14.33 -9.89 9.62
C LEU A 10 15.53 -10.12 8.71
N TRP A 11 15.30 -10.08 7.41
CA TRP A 11 16.30 -10.25 6.36
C TRP A 11 16.08 -9.25 5.24
N ILE A 12 17.17 -8.85 4.60
CA ILE A 12 17.17 -8.01 3.40
C ILE A 12 17.93 -8.78 2.33
N LEU A 13 17.25 -9.02 1.20
CA LEU A 13 17.80 -9.67 0.03
C LEU A 13 17.99 -8.62 -1.08
N ASN A 14 19.05 -8.77 -1.88
CA ASN A 14 19.24 -7.98 -3.08
C ASN A 14 18.49 -8.59 -4.29
N ASN A 15 18.62 -7.97 -5.46
CA ASN A 15 18.05 -8.45 -6.72
C ASN A 15 18.61 -9.81 -7.21
N GLN A 16 19.72 -10.28 -6.62
CA GLN A 16 20.30 -11.60 -6.86
C GLN A 16 19.81 -12.65 -5.84
N ASP A 17 18.77 -12.32 -5.06
CA ASP A 17 18.19 -13.17 -4.03
C ASP A 17 19.18 -13.60 -2.92
N SER A 18 20.28 -12.85 -2.76
CA SER A 18 21.27 -13.09 -1.70
C SER A 18 20.96 -12.23 -0.47
N VAL A 19 21.06 -12.83 0.72
CA VAL A 19 20.89 -12.11 1.99
C VAL A 19 22.09 -11.19 2.22
N ILE A 20 21.86 -9.87 2.16
CA ILE A 20 22.88 -8.85 2.36
C ILE A 20 22.89 -8.31 3.79
N PHE A 21 21.79 -8.51 4.53
CA PHE A 21 21.64 -8.12 5.92
C PHE A 21 20.62 -9.04 6.61
N SER A 22 20.89 -9.41 7.85
CA SER A 22 19.96 -10.13 8.70
C SER A 22 20.05 -9.64 10.15
N ARG A 23 18.93 -9.71 10.87
CA ARG A 23 18.90 -9.47 12.32
C ARG A 23 17.94 -10.46 12.96
N LYS A 24 18.46 -11.24 13.91
CA LYS A 24 17.71 -12.21 14.70
C LYS A 24 17.56 -11.69 16.13
N PHE A 25 16.44 -11.98 16.78
CA PHE A 25 16.13 -11.56 18.15
C PHE A 25 16.01 -12.78 19.07
N PRO A 26 17.11 -13.21 19.73
CA PRO A 26 17.12 -14.42 20.56
C PRO A 26 16.08 -14.43 21.68
N VAL A 27 15.73 -13.26 22.22
CA VAL A 27 14.72 -13.12 23.29
C VAL A 27 13.33 -13.53 22.79
N VAL A 28 12.93 -13.03 21.61
CA VAL A 28 11.65 -13.39 20.98
C VAL A 28 11.68 -14.85 20.55
N GLU A 29 12.82 -15.33 20.05
CA GLU A 29 12.97 -16.72 19.62
C GLU A 29 12.81 -17.71 20.80
N LYS A 30 13.35 -17.37 21.97
CA LYS A 30 13.15 -18.15 23.20
C LYS A 30 11.67 -18.18 23.60
N ARG A 31 10.95 -17.06 23.50
CA ARG A 31 9.50 -17.01 23.76
C ARG A 31 8.71 -17.89 22.80
N CYS A 32 9.07 -17.86 21.51
CA CYS A 32 8.47 -18.73 20.49
C CYS A 32 8.65 -20.21 20.87
N ARG A 33 9.87 -20.62 21.22
CA ARG A 33 10.16 -21.99 21.65
C ARG A 33 9.29 -22.44 22.81
N VAL A 34 9.17 -21.61 23.86
CA VAL A 34 8.33 -21.92 25.03
C VAL A 34 6.86 -22.10 24.63
N ALA A 35 6.35 -21.28 23.71
CA ALA A 35 4.98 -21.42 23.21
C ALA A 35 4.79 -22.75 22.46
N TYR A 36 5.75 -23.14 21.62
CA TYR A 36 5.73 -24.44 20.94
C TYR A 36 5.80 -25.61 21.92
N GLU A 37 6.70 -25.58 22.91
CA GLU A 37 6.82 -26.62 23.93
C GLU A 37 5.53 -26.79 24.74
N LYS A 38 4.83 -25.68 25.02
CA LYS A 38 3.53 -25.71 25.71
C LYS A 38 2.46 -26.38 24.84
N GLU A 39 2.40 -26.01 23.56
CA GLU A 39 1.44 -26.54 22.58
C GLU A 39 1.65 -28.05 22.31
N ILE A 40 2.91 -28.49 22.18
CA ILE A 40 3.25 -29.90 21.99
C ILE A 40 2.77 -30.72 23.19
N LYS A 41 3.02 -30.22 24.42
CA LYS A 41 2.55 -30.87 25.65
C LYS A 41 1.02 -30.94 25.77
N SER A 42 0.29 -29.95 25.25
CA SER A 42 -1.18 -29.92 25.33
C SER A 42 -1.87 -30.72 24.22
N SER A 43 -1.28 -30.80 23.02
CA SER A 43 -1.88 -31.46 21.86
C SER A 43 -1.51 -32.94 21.73
N GLY A 44 -0.39 -33.39 22.31
CA GLY A 44 0.08 -34.77 22.17
C GLY A 44 0.49 -35.16 20.74
N ASP A 45 0.63 -34.18 19.85
CA ASP A 45 1.02 -34.39 18.45
C ASP A 45 2.54 -34.35 18.28
N ASP A 46 3.16 -35.53 18.29
CA ASP A 46 4.62 -35.71 18.13
C ASP A 46 5.15 -35.28 16.74
N LYS A 47 4.26 -35.03 15.76
CA LYS A 47 4.67 -34.51 14.44
C LYS A 47 4.91 -33.01 14.43
N PHE A 48 4.36 -32.27 15.41
CA PHE A 48 4.46 -30.82 15.43
C PHE A 48 5.81 -30.36 16.02
N LYS A 49 6.74 -30.00 15.15
CA LYS A 49 8.11 -29.59 15.54
C LYS A 49 8.23 -28.07 15.65
N TYR A 50 9.07 -27.64 16.59
CA TYR A 50 9.46 -26.24 16.72
C TYR A 50 10.41 -25.83 15.58
N ASN A 51 10.02 -24.78 14.86
CA ASN A 51 10.76 -24.27 13.71
C ASN A 51 11.73 -23.16 14.13
N VAL A 52 13.00 -23.56 14.29
CA VAL A 52 14.13 -22.66 14.58
C VAL A 52 14.32 -21.67 13.42
N VAL A 53 14.63 -20.41 13.75
CA VAL A 53 15.02 -19.41 12.74
C VAL A 53 16.22 -19.92 11.91
N PRO A 54 16.09 -19.98 10.56
CA PRO A 54 17.07 -20.61 9.69
C PRO A 54 18.38 -19.79 9.59
N TYR A 55 19.42 -20.42 9.06
CA TYR A 55 20.62 -19.70 8.60
C TYR A 55 20.31 -18.87 7.35
N ASP A 56 21.14 -17.86 7.09
CA ASP A 56 20.88 -16.93 5.98
C ASP A 56 20.98 -17.62 4.61
N SER A 57 21.84 -18.64 4.48
CA SER A 57 21.95 -19.48 3.29
C SER A 57 20.72 -20.36 3.06
N GLU A 58 20.18 -20.96 4.13
CA GLU A 58 18.97 -21.78 4.08
C GLU A 58 17.75 -20.94 3.70
N LEU A 59 17.63 -19.74 4.29
CA LEU A 59 16.55 -18.81 3.96
C LEU A 59 16.65 -18.34 2.51
N ALA A 60 17.84 -17.97 2.04
CA ALA A 60 18.04 -17.54 0.65
C ALA A 60 17.67 -18.66 -0.34
N ALA A 61 18.11 -19.89 -0.07
CA ALA A 61 17.74 -21.05 -0.88
C ALA A 61 16.22 -21.28 -0.90
N ALA A 62 15.58 -21.29 0.26
CA ALA A 62 14.13 -21.45 0.37
C ALA A 62 13.35 -20.33 -0.35
N PHE A 63 13.86 -19.09 -0.30
CA PHE A 63 13.26 -17.96 -1.00
C PHE A 63 13.38 -18.09 -2.53
N VAL A 64 14.54 -18.53 -3.04
CA VAL A 64 14.75 -18.81 -4.46
C VAL A 64 13.86 -19.95 -4.94
N ASP A 65 13.76 -21.03 -4.15
CA ASP A 65 12.93 -22.18 -4.47
C ASP A 65 11.45 -21.80 -4.51
N ARG A 66 10.98 -21.00 -3.52
CA ARG A 66 9.65 -20.41 -3.56
C ARG A 66 9.46 -19.54 -4.80
N LYS A 67 10.38 -18.61 -5.09
CA LYS A 67 10.28 -17.69 -6.22
C LYS A 67 10.17 -18.43 -7.55
N LYS A 68 10.87 -19.56 -7.72
CA LYS A 68 10.74 -20.43 -8.89
C LYS A 68 9.37 -21.12 -8.93
N ARG A 69 8.95 -21.71 -7.81
CA ARG A 69 7.67 -22.43 -7.68
C ARG A 69 6.45 -21.52 -7.86
N GLU A 70 6.54 -20.28 -7.41
CA GLU A 70 5.48 -19.26 -7.45
C GLU A 70 5.64 -18.27 -8.62
N GLY A 71 6.61 -18.50 -9.52
CA GLY A 71 6.90 -17.69 -10.70
C GLY A 71 7.51 -16.30 -10.46
N SER A 72 7.32 -15.70 -9.29
CA SER A 72 7.90 -14.39 -8.94
C SER A 72 8.21 -14.26 -7.45
N ALA A 73 8.92 -13.19 -7.07
CA ALA A 73 9.24 -12.92 -5.66
C ALA A 73 7.97 -12.77 -4.80
N ARG A 74 6.92 -12.12 -5.34
CA ARG A 74 5.62 -12.02 -4.66
C ARG A 74 4.82 -13.32 -4.77
N GLY A 75 5.00 -14.05 -5.86
CA GLY A 75 4.19 -15.21 -6.19
C GLY A 75 2.93 -14.85 -6.96
N TYR A 76 2.14 -15.85 -7.37
CA TYR A 76 0.91 -15.59 -8.13
C TYR A 76 -0.19 -15.03 -7.22
N GLY A 77 -0.32 -15.58 -6.00
CA GLY A 77 -1.38 -15.23 -5.05
C GLY A 77 -2.74 -15.83 -5.38
N LEU A 78 -2.80 -16.61 -6.45
CA LEU A 78 -3.95 -17.35 -6.95
C LEU A 78 -3.46 -18.70 -7.48
N ARG A 79 -4.37 -19.67 -7.59
CA ARG A 79 -4.04 -21.01 -8.10
C ARG A 79 -3.92 -20.97 -9.63
N VAL A 80 -2.73 -21.30 -10.14
CA VAL A 80 -2.42 -21.45 -11.57
C VAL A 80 -2.06 -22.89 -11.89
N SER A 81 -2.03 -23.27 -13.18
CA SER A 81 -1.76 -24.66 -13.61
C SER A 81 -0.47 -25.25 -13.04
N GLN A 82 0.51 -24.40 -12.74
CA GLN A 82 1.80 -24.77 -12.14
C GLN A 82 1.79 -24.77 -10.60
N SER A 83 0.69 -24.37 -9.96
CA SER A 83 0.57 -24.32 -8.50
C SER A 83 0.57 -25.73 -7.90
N VAL A 84 1.26 -25.88 -6.78
CA VAL A 84 1.44 -27.16 -6.09
C VAL A 84 0.66 -27.13 -4.78
N GLU A 85 -0.01 -28.21 -4.43
CA GLU A 85 -0.65 -28.37 -3.12
C GLU A 85 0.36 -28.08 -1.99
N GLY A 86 -0.07 -27.32 -0.97
CA GLY A 86 0.79 -26.85 0.11
C GLY A 86 1.49 -25.52 -0.18
N SER A 87 1.33 -24.93 -1.37
CA SER A 87 1.89 -23.62 -1.73
C SER A 87 1.06 -22.45 -1.20
N ASP A 88 1.65 -21.25 -1.25
CA ASP A 88 0.95 -20.01 -0.90
C ASP A 88 -0.21 -19.76 -1.90
N SER A 89 0.08 -19.95 -3.19
CA SER A 89 -0.91 -19.84 -4.27
C SER A 89 -2.05 -20.85 -4.17
N TRP A 90 -1.85 -21.97 -3.47
CA TRP A 90 -2.90 -22.98 -3.30
C TRP A 90 -4.07 -22.47 -2.46
N VAL A 91 -3.81 -21.51 -1.56
CA VAL A 91 -4.81 -20.83 -0.72
C VAL A 91 -5.76 -19.96 -1.56
N ASP A 92 -5.32 -19.56 -2.75
CA ASP A 92 -6.09 -18.74 -3.70
C ASP A 92 -6.50 -17.37 -3.13
N ASP A 93 -5.60 -16.74 -2.36
CA ASP A 93 -5.81 -15.42 -1.77
C ASP A 93 -4.66 -14.45 -2.11
N PRO A 94 -4.93 -13.31 -2.79
CA PRO A 94 -3.91 -12.34 -3.18
C PRO A 94 -3.06 -11.79 -2.02
N ILE A 95 -3.54 -11.81 -0.77
CA ILE A 95 -2.75 -11.35 0.38
C ILE A 95 -1.48 -12.19 0.60
N THR A 96 -1.47 -13.43 0.10
CA THR A 96 -0.30 -14.31 0.12
C THR A 96 0.87 -13.79 -0.73
N ARG A 97 0.64 -12.76 -1.57
CA ARG A 97 1.70 -12.00 -2.26
C ARG A 97 2.53 -11.12 -1.33
N HIS A 98 2.00 -10.85 -0.14
CA HIS A 98 2.58 -9.97 0.87
C HIS A 98 2.90 -10.72 2.17
N ILE A 99 2.18 -11.80 2.46
CA ILE A 99 2.40 -12.66 3.63
C ILE A 99 2.71 -14.06 3.12
N ILE A 100 4.00 -14.36 3.02
CA ILE A 100 4.50 -15.55 2.34
C ILE A 100 4.83 -16.66 3.33
N SER A 101 4.90 -17.89 2.85
CA SER A 101 5.51 -19.01 3.56
C SER A 101 6.82 -19.44 2.91
N LEU A 102 7.77 -19.90 3.72
CA LEU A 102 9.02 -20.51 3.25
C LEU A 102 9.19 -21.90 3.84
N TYR A 103 9.45 -22.87 2.97
CA TYR A 103 9.81 -24.23 3.38
C TYR A 103 11.33 -24.34 3.48
N ILE A 104 11.83 -24.56 4.70
CA ILE A 104 13.26 -24.75 4.95
C ILE A 104 13.58 -26.24 4.89
N ASN A 105 14.25 -26.67 3.84
CA ASN A 105 14.73 -28.05 3.70
C ASN A 105 15.95 -28.28 4.59
N LYS A 106 15.88 -29.27 5.49
CA LYS A 106 16.97 -29.65 6.38
C LYS A 106 17.63 -30.96 5.93
N GLY A 107 18.13 -31.00 4.70
CA GLY A 107 18.86 -32.14 4.14
C GLY A 107 18.03 -33.43 3.97
N GLU A 108 18.70 -34.53 3.61
CA GLU A 108 18.10 -35.78 3.09
C GLU A 108 17.27 -36.60 4.11
N GLU A 109 17.35 -36.31 5.42
CA GLU A 109 16.64 -37.07 6.47
C GLU A 109 15.64 -36.21 7.29
N GLY A 110 15.53 -34.91 7.01
CA GLY A 110 14.70 -33.97 7.77
C GLY A 110 13.43 -33.57 7.04
N GLU A 111 12.26 -33.76 7.68
CA GLU A 111 11.00 -33.13 7.27
C GLU A 111 11.19 -31.60 7.20
N GLY A 112 10.85 -31.00 6.06
CA GLY A 112 11.00 -29.56 5.82
C GLY A 112 10.23 -28.73 6.86
N SER A 113 10.83 -27.62 7.30
CA SER A 113 10.25 -26.73 8.31
C SER A 113 9.53 -25.55 7.66
N LEU A 114 8.21 -25.46 7.84
CA LEU A 114 7.39 -24.35 7.37
C LEU A 114 7.58 -23.09 8.24
N LEU A 115 8.02 -21.99 7.62
CA LEU A 115 8.04 -20.67 8.24
C LEU A 115 6.90 -19.83 7.68
N TRP A 116 5.95 -19.52 8.55
CA TRP A 116 4.86 -18.59 8.28
C TRP A 116 4.40 -17.97 9.60
N PRO A 117 3.91 -16.71 9.59
CA PRO A 117 3.87 -15.78 8.46
C PRO A 117 5.20 -15.03 8.28
N ILE A 118 5.59 -14.78 7.02
CA ILE A 118 6.69 -13.86 6.69
C ILE A 118 6.11 -12.70 5.90
N VAL A 119 6.23 -11.48 6.44
CA VAL A 119 5.87 -10.27 5.71
C VAL A 119 6.95 -9.98 4.68
N LEU A 120 6.55 -9.92 3.40
CA LEU A 120 7.37 -9.55 2.26
C LEU A 120 7.07 -8.11 1.84
N HIS A 121 8.08 -7.25 1.92
CA HIS A 121 8.03 -5.90 1.36
C HIS A 121 9.11 -5.75 0.29
N MET A 122 8.71 -5.31 -0.90
CA MET A 122 9.65 -4.98 -1.97
C MET A 122 9.81 -3.47 -2.06
N LYS A 123 11.05 -2.98 -1.96
CA LYS A 123 11.38 -1.56 -2.08
C LYS A 123 12.62 -1.40 -2.96
N GLY A 124 12.46 -0.74 -4.11
CA GLY A 124 13.51 -0.65 -5.12
C GLY A 124 13.98 -2.04 -5.55
N THR A 125 15.28 -2.30 -5.46
CA THR A 125 15.91 -3.58 -5.80
C THR A 125 15.99 -4.57 -4.64
N TYR A 126 15.42 -4.24 -3.48
CA TYR A 126 15.53 -5.03 -2.26
C TYR A 126 14.21 -5.74 -1.91
N CYS A 127 14.34 -6.97 -1.40
CA CYS A 127 13.26 -7.69 -0.74
C CYS A 127 13.51 -7.72 0.76
N ILE A 128 12.57 -7.22 1.55
CA ILE A 128 12.65 -7.16 3.01
C ILE A 128 11.66 -8.19 3.56
N LEU A 129 12.19 -9.13 4.32
CA LEU A 129 11.44 -10.21 4.96
C LEU A 129 11.41 -9.98 6.45
N VAL A 130 10.23 -9.96 7.05
CA VAL A 130 10.04 -9.80 8.50
C VAL A 130 9.24 -10.98 9.04
N LEU A 131 9.82 -11.71 9.99
CA LEU A 131 9.20 -12.84 10.66
C LEU A 131 8.70 -12.41 12.04
N PRO A 132 7.40 -12.11 12.21
CA PRO A 132 6.81 -11.84 13.51
C PRO A 132 6.71 -13.09 14.39
N LEU A 133 6.49 -12.87 15.68
CA LEU A 133 6.05 -13.89 16.62
C LEU A 133 4.55 -14.12 16.43
N VAL A 134 4.18 -15.38 16.20
CA VAL A 134 2.80 -15.86 16.19
C VAL A 134 2.69 -17.11 17.05
N GLU A 135 1.49 -17.37 17.56
CA GLU A 135 1.26 -18.62 18.29
C GLU A 135 1.24 -19.83 17.35
N PRO A 136 1.64 -21.02 17.82
CA PRO A 136 1.82 -22.17 16.94
C PRO A 136 0.52 -22.68 16.30
N HIS A 137 -0.64 -22.46 16.95
CA HIS A 137 -1.94 -22.86 16.40
C HIS A 137 -2.27 -22.09 15.10
N HIS A 138 -1.85 -20.82 14.97
CA HIS A 138 -2.04 -20.06 13.72
C HIS A 138 -1.27 -20.69 12.55
N LEU A 139 -0.03 -21.16 12.80
CA LEU A 139 0.75 -21.88 11.79
C LEU A 139 0.06 -23.19 11.38
N LYS A 140 -0.51 -23.92 12.35
CA LYS A 140 -1.29 -25.14 12.05
C LYS A 140 -2.50 -24.83 11.18
N SER A 141 -3.25 -23.78 11.50
CA SER A 141 -4.40 -23.36 10.68
C SER A 141 -3.97 -22.99 9.27
N TYR A 142 -2.92 -22.19 9.10
CA TYR A 142 -2.39 -21.86 7.78
C TYR A 142 -1.92 -23.10 6.99
N ALA A 143 -1.21 -24.02 7.63
CA ALA A 143 -0.74 -25.25 6.99
C ALA A 143 -1.90 -26.17 6.56
N ARG A 144 -3.01 -26.20 7.32
CA ARG A 144 -4.24 -26.90 6.91
C ARG A 144 -4.87 -26.22 5.69
N MET A 145 -4.94 -24.90 5.69
CA MET A 145 -5.48 -24.12 4.56
C MET A 145 -4.73 -24.35 3.26
N CYS A 146 -3.40 -24.48 3.31
CA CYS A 146 -2.59 -24.72 2.10
C CYS A 146 -2.82 -26.11 1.48
N LYS A 147 -3.55 -27.02 2.14
CA LYS A 147 -3.88 -28.37 1.63
C LYS A 147 -5.37 -28.55 1.32
N ARG A 148 -6.14 -27.47 1.44
CA ARG A 148 -7.57 -27.48 1.13
C ARG A 148 -7.77 -27.59 -0.38
N SER A 149 -8.71 -28.43 -0.81
CA SER A 149 -9.04 -28.57 -2.24
C SER A 149 -10.09 -27.57 -2.72
N ASP A 150 -10.79 -26.87 -1.81
CA ASP A 150 -11.67 -25.76 -2.16
C ASP A 150 -10.85 -24.48 -2.41
N CYS A 151 -10.88 -23.97 -3.65
CA CYS A 151 -10.09 -22.80 -4.08
C CYS A 151 -10.63 -21.50 -3.47
N GLY A 152 -10.26 -21.25 -2.22
CA GLY A 152 -10.77 -20.11 -1.47
C GLY A 152 -12.22 -20.33 -1.01
N ASN A 153 -12.58 -19.69 0.10
CA ASN A 153 -13.83 -19.96 0.81
C ASN A 153 -15.08 -19.75 -0.07
N SER A 154 -15.95 -20.76 -0.11
CA SER A 154 -17.38 -20.50 -0.28
C SER A 154 -17.90 -19.73 0.94
N VAL A 155 -18.87 -18.84 0.75
CA VAL A 155 -19.39 -17.81 1.68
C VAL A 155 -19.93 -18.34 3.05
N ARG A 156 -19.69 -19.60 3.42
CA ARG A 156 -20.31 -20.28 4.57
C ARG A 156 -19.38 -21.03 5.55
N GLU A 157 -18.05 -21.01 5.42
CA GLU A 157 -17.15 -21.73 6.36
C GLU A 157 -16.22 -20.84 7.21
N GLU A 158 -15.91 -21.32 8.44
CA GLU A 158 -15.38 -20.57 9.59
C GLU A 158 -13.85 -20.27 9.59
N GLU A 159 -13.04 -20.85 8.69
CA GLU A 159 -11.57 -20.70 8.71
C GLU A 159 -11.02 -20.10 7.38
N SER A 160 -11.03 -18.76 7.23
CA SER A 160 -10.41 -18.03 6.10
C SER A 160 -9.02 -17.47 6.44
N LEU A 161 -8.20 -17.15 5.43
CA LEU A 161 -6.88 -16.51 5.66
C LEU A 161 -7.08 -15.12 6.25
N SER A 162 -8.05 -14.38 5.73
CA SER A 162 -8.44 -13.06 6.24
C SER A 162 -8.81 -13.09 7.72
N SER A 163 -9.66 -14.04 8.15
CA SER A 163 -10.03 -14.19 9.57
C SER A 163 -8.82 -14.57 10.43
N LEU A 164 -7.96 -15.47 9.95
CA LEU A 164 -6.73 -15.84 10.65
C LEU A 164 -5.77 -14.64 10.84
N LEU A 165 -5.67 -13.76 9.85
CA LEU A 165 -4.80 -12.59 9.90
C LEU A 165 -5.37 -11.47 10.78
N LEU A 166 -6.70 -11.36 10.89
CA LEU A 166 -7.35 -10.41 11.81
C LEU A 166 -6.99 -10.72 13.28
N ASP A 167 -6.78 -11.99 13.62
CA ASP A 167 -6.35 -12.42 14.96
C ASP A 167 -4.84 -12.18 15.24
N LEU A 168 -4.09 -11.68 14.25
CA LEU A 168 -2.63 -11.52 14.30
C LEU A 168 -2.19 -10.05 14.25
N PRO A 169 -2.32 -9.27 15.34
CA PRO A 169 -1.90 -7.87 15.36
C PRO A 169 -0.37 -7.69 15.14
N SER A 170 0.43 -8.76 15.29
CA SER A 170 1.86 -8.75 14.99
C SER A 170 2.16 -8.59 13.51
N ILE A 171 1.22 -8.92 12.60
CA ILE A 171 1.36 -8.72 11.16
C ILE A 171 1.41 -7.23 10.83
N THR A 172 0.50 -6.43 11.37
CA THR A 172 0.47 -4.98 11.16
C THR A 172 1.79 -4.34 11.57
N GLY A 173 2.31 -4.69 12.74
CA GLY A 173 3.61 -4.18 13.20
C GLY A 173 4.78 -4.69 12.36
N ALA A 174 4.73 -5.92 11.83
CA ALA A 174 5.73 -6.43 10.90
C ALA A 174 5.73 -5.66 9.56
N PHE A 175 4.55 -5.29 9.02
CA PHE A 175 4.45 -4.38 7.88
C PHE A 175 5.06 -3.02 8.18
N SER A 176 4.75 -2.40 9.33
CA SER A 176 5.34 -1.12 9.72
C SER A 176 6.87 -1.18 9.78
N VAL A 177 7.43 -2.26 10.35
CA VAL A 177 8.88 -2.50 10.40
C VAL A 177 9.45 -2.65 8.98
N ALA A 178 8.82 -3.47 8.14
CA ALA A 178 9.28 -3.74 6.77
C ALA A 178 9.31 -2.46 5.91
N HIS A 179 8.25 -1.66 5.96
CA HIS A 179 8.15 -0.38 5.26
C HIS A 179 9.21 0.62 5.75
N THR A 180 9.33 0.80 7.07
CA THR A 180 10.32 1.73 7.65
C THR A 180 11.74 1.35 7.26
N ILE A 181 12.08 0.05 7.29
CA ILE A 181 13.38 -0.44 6.85
C ILE A 181 13.57 -0.17 5.35
N GLY A 182 12.55 -0.37 4.53
CA GLY A 182 12.58 -0.05 3.10
C GLY A 182 12.92 1.40 2.84
N ASP A 183 12.23 2.32 3.50
CA ASP A 183 12.44 3.76 3.35
C ASP A 183 13.85 4.19 3.78
N ILE A 184 14.39 3.61 4.87
CA ILE A 184 15.77 3.87 5.31
C ILE A 184 16.79 3.41 4.27
N ILE A 185 16.57 2.24 3.66
CA ILE A 185 17.51 1.64 2.71
C ILE A 185 17.56 2.41 1.40
N THR A 186 16.41 2.83 0.89
CA THR A 186 16.36 3.60 -0.36
C THR A 186 16.61 5.09 -0.14
N GLY A 187 16.53 5.57 1.11
CA GLY A 187 16.60 6.99 1.44
C GLY A 187 15.30 7.74 1.13
N ASP A 188 14.22 7.03 0.82
CA ASP A 188 12.90 7.59 0.52
C ASP A 188 12.11 7.86 1.80
N ILE A 189 12.71 8.56 2.75
CA ILE A 189 12.01 8.97 3.98
C ILE A 189 11.10 10.14 3.62
N THR A 190 9.85 9.84 3.25
CA THR A 190 8.85 10.87 2.93
C THR A 190 8.22 11.39 4.22
N GLU A 191 8.38 12.68 4.49
CA GLU A 191 7.61 13.34 5.55
C GLU A 191 6.15 13.51 5.11
N PRO A 192 5.16 13.30 6.01
CA PRO A 192 3.76 13.52 5.69
C PRO A 192 3.52 14.93 5.13
N GLU A 193 2.80 15.06 4.03
CA GLU A 193 2.58 16.37 3.42
C GLU A 193 1.61 17.22 4.26
N VAL A 194 2.00 18.47 4.54
CA VAL A 194 1.16 19.45 5.23
C VAL A 194 1.16 20.71 4.38
N PHE A 195 0.01 21.08 3.82
CA PHE A 195 -0.09 22.22 2.90
C PHE A 195 -0.34 23.51 3.66
N VAL A 196 0.42 24.54 3.29
CA VAL A 196 0.18 25.93 3.67
C VAL A 196 -0.57 26.58 2.53
N THR A 197 -1.81 27.00 2.74
CA THR A 197 -2.51 27.81 1.75
C THR A 197 -1.84 29.19 1.73
N ALA A 198 -1.27 29.57 0.58
CA ALA A 198 -0.77 30.93 0.41
C ALA A 198 -1.97 31.88 0.57
N SER A 199 -1.97 32.67 1.64
CA SER A 199 -2.95 33.73 1.77
C SER A 199 -2.78 34.67 0.57
N PRO A 200 -3.85 35.11 -0.12
CA PRO A 200 -3.70 36.17 -1.10
C PRO A 200 -3.28 37.42 -0.31
N SER A 201 -2.00 37.77 -0.35
CA SER A 201 -1.54 39.00 0.29
C SER A 201 -2.11 40.18 -0.49
N VAL A 202 -3.18 40.76 0.01
CA VAL A 202 -3.67 42.06 -0.46
C VAL A 202 -2.66 43.11 0.03
N GLY A 203 -1.74 43.53 -0.84
CA GLY A 203 -0.84 44.65 -0.58
C GLY A 203 0.61 44.38 -0.98
N GLY A 204 0.93 44.67 -2.24
CA GLY A 204 2.30 44.58 -2.76
C GLY A 204 2.43 45.31 -4.08
N LEU A 205 2.01 46.57 -4.13
CA LEU A 205 2.07 47.41 -5.34
C LEU A 205 2.70 48.79 -5.10
N LEU A 206 3.35 49.02 -3.94
CA LEU A 206 3.97 50.32 -3.63
C LEU A 206 5.44 50.29 -3.15
N ASP A 207 6.08 49.14 -3.01
CA ASP A 207 7.50 49.09 -2.56
C ASP A 207 8.54 49.19 -3.69
N SER A 208 8.15 49.58 -4.91
CA SER A 208 9.08 49.70 -6.05
C SER A 208 9.61 51.11 -6.34
N LEU A 209 9.39 52.10 -5.48
CA LEU A 209 9.91 53.46 -5.71
C LEU A 209 10.40 54.15 -4.44
N THR A 210 11.47 53.65 -3.81
CA THR A 210 12.47 54.53 -3.17
C THR A 210 13.86 53.89 -3.26
N GLY A 211 14.49 54.04 -4.43
CA GLY A 211 15.91 53.78 -4.61
C GLY A 211 16.77 54.79 -3.83
N SER A 212 17.37 54.32 -2.74
CA SER A 212 18.79 54.51 -2.38
C SER A 212 19.52 55.80 -2.79
N ILE A 213 19.77 56.67 -1.81
CA ILE A 213 21.01 57.45 -1.57
C ILE A 213 21.08 57.57 -0.03
N GLY A 214 21.91 56.87 0.75
CA GLY A 214 23.37 56.83 0.78
C GLY A 214 23.87 57.66 1.97
N ILE A 215 24.30 57.03 3.09
CA ILE A 215 25.41 57.46 3.98
C ILE A 215 25.67 56.47 5.13
N SER A 216 26.95 56.22 5.37
CA SER A 216 27.56 55.31 6.35
C SER A 216 27.58 55.85 7.79
N GLY A 217 27.56 54.96 8.81
CA GLY A 217 28.05 55.31 10.14
C GLY A 217 27.73 54.39 11.33
N ILE A 218 28.75 53.66 11.79
CA ILE A 218 29.11 53.37 13.20
C ILE A 218 28.35 52.24 13.97
N SER A 219 29.08 51.12 14.16
CA SER A 219 29.35 50.33 15.39
C SER A 219 28.22 49.95 16.36
N ALA A 220 28.01 48.64 16.59
CA ALA A 220 28.59 47.94 17.75
C ALA A 220 28.09 46.48 17.95
N ARG A 221 29.09 45.58 18.07
CA ARG A 221 29.18 44.41 18.95
C ARG A 221 28.35 43.14 18.68
N ALA A 222 29.11 42.07 18.42
CA ALA A 222 28.73 40.67 18.25
C ALA A 222 28.48 39.91 19.57
N LYS A 223 27.61 38.89 19.51
CA LYS A 223 27.73 37.56 20.19
C LYS A 223 26.70 36.55 19.63
N PRO A 224 26.87 35.24 19.87
CA PRO A 224 27.11 34.24 18.83
C PRO A 224 25.83 33.63 18.23
N VAL A 225 25.91 33.28 16.95
CA VAL A 225 24.90 32.56 16.19
C VAL A 225 24.96 31.07 16.57
N ALA A 226 23.89 30.56 17.18
CA ALA A 226 23.58 29.13 17.12
C ALA A 226 23.02 28.83 15.72
N ALA A 227 23.54 27.78 15.09
CA ALA A 227 23.15 27.37 13.74
C ALA A 227 21.64 27.09 13.67
N PRO A 228 20.91 27.63 12.68
CA PRO A 228 19.56 27.17 12.42
C PRO A 228 19.63 25.74 11.90
N VAL A 229 18.84 24.84 12.51
CA VAL A 229 18.48 23.57 11.90
C VAL A 229 17.79 23.93 10.59
N ALA A 230 18.46 23.61 9.48
CA ALA A 230 18.02 23.96 8.15
C ALA A 230 16.63 23.36 7.89
N ALA A 231 15.60 24.22 7.85
CA ALA A 231 14.42 23.95 7.07
C ALA A 231 14.89 23.87 5.61
N SER A 232 14.74 22.72 4.96
CA SER A 232 14.97 22.58 3.53
C SER A 232 13.96 23.44 2.79
N THR A 233 14.38 24.65 2.40
CA THR A 233 13.71 25.44 1.38
C THR A 233 13.87 24.72 0.04
N ALA A 234 12.79 24.16 -0.48
CA ALA A 234 12.76 23.72 -1.87
C ALA A 234 12.99 24.96 -2.77
N PRO A 235 13.93 24.93 -3.74
CA PRO A 235 14.03 26.01 -4.70
C PRO A 235 12.82 25.94 -5.63
N GLY A 236 12.09 27.06 -5.71
CA GLY A 236 11.02 27.24 -6.69
C GLY A 236 11.58 27.15 -8.11
N ALA A 237 11.26 26.06 -8.79
CA ALA A 237 11.37 25.96 -10.24
C ALA A 237 9.97 25.70 -10.80
N THR A 238 9.49 26.63 -11.62
CA THR A 238 8.36 26.45 -12.52
C THR A 238 8.60 25.22 -13.40
N VAL A 239 7.81 24.16 -13.25
CA VAL A 239 7.83 23.01 -14.18
C VAL A 239 6.43 22.81 -14.75
N SER A 240 6.32 23.24 -16.00
CA SER A 240 5.29 22.83 -16.92
C SER A 240 5.56 21.38 -17.36
N GLY A 241 4.51 20.57 -17.38
CA GLY A 241 4.31 19.34 -18.17
C GLY A 241 5.47 18.37 -18.41
N ALA A 242 5.43 17.21 -17.76
CA ALA A 242 5.53 15.88 -18.37
C ALA A 242 5.67 14.81 -17.26
N VAL A 243 4.63 14.01 -17.07
CA VAL A 243 4.77 12.72 -16.36
C VAL A 243 5.43 11.78 -17.37
N MET A 244 6.77 11.73 -17.35
CA MET A 244 7.50 10.67 -18.05
C MET A 244 7.51 9.43 -17.17
N PHE A 245 7.19 8.31 -17.82
CA PHE A 245 7.41 6.97 -17.33
C PHE A 245 8.83 6.79 -16.78
N ASP A 246 8.86 5.98 -15.74
CA ASP A 246 9.98 5.41 -15.02
C ASP A 246 11.21 5.14 -15.91
N ALA A 247 12.26 5.94 -15.71
CA ALA A 247 13.62 5.59 -16.13
C ALA A 247 14.40 5.27 -14.85
N PRO A 248 14.99 4.07 -14.70
CA PRO A 248 15.66 3.69 -13.47
C PRO A 248 16.88 4.59 -13.28
N LYS A 249 16.90 5.37 -12.19
CA LYS A 249 18.13 5.99 -11.68
C LYS A 249 19.06 4.86 -11.25
N ILE A 250 19.88 4.40 -12.19
CA ILE A 250 21.03 3.51 -11.95
C ILE A 250 22.04 4.31 -11.14
N GLY A 251 21.95 4.13 -9.84
CA GLY A 251 22.78 4.76 -8.82
C GLY A 251 22.34 4.26 -7.45
N SER A 252 22.31 2.94 -7.25
CA SER A 252 21.97 2.36 -5.95
C SER A 252 23.03 2.79 -4.94
N ARG A 253 22.67 3.70 -4.03
CA ARG A 253 23.48 3.95 -2.84
C ARG A 253 23.73 2.59 -2.17
N PRO A 254 25.00 2.25 -1.86
CA PRO A 254 25.28 0.98 -1.18
C PRO A 254 24.54 0.94 0.15
N LEU A 255 24.00 -0.23 0.50
CA LEU A 255 23.28 -0.46 1.75
C LEU A 255 24.13 -0.04 2.96
N ASP A 256 23.69 0.98 3.69
CA ASP A 256 24.37 1.41 4.92
C ASP A 256 23.97 0.49 6.09
N LYS A 257 24.76 -0.58 6.26
CA LYS A 257 24.50 -1.60 7.29
C LYS A 257 24.63 -1.04 8.71
N ASP A 258 25.44 -0.01 8.92
CA ASP A 258 25.67 0.56 10.26
C ASP A 258 24.53 1.46 10.70
N VAL A 259 23.98 2.24 9.77
CA VAL A 259 22.72 2.96 9.97
C VAL A 259 21.60 2.00 10.33
N LEU A 260 21.44 0.90 9.58
CA LEU A 260 20.42 -0.12 9.88
C LEU A 260 20.61 -0.78 11.25
N ARG A 261 21.82 -1.24 11.58
CA ARG A 261 22.10 -1.87 12.89
C ARG A 261 21.78 -0.91 14.03
N SER A 262 22.20 0.34 13.87
CA SER A 262 21.95 1.38 14.87
C SER A 262 20.46 1.67 15.02
N PHE A 263 19.75 1.87 13.91
CA PHE A 263 18.32 2.12 13.92
C PHE A 263 17.57 0.98 14.58
N ILE A 264 17.78 -0.27 14.14
CA ILE A 264 17.10 -1.45 14.67
C ILE A 264 17.37 -1.62 16.18
N SER A 265 18.60 -1.34 16.64
CA SER A 265 18.94 -1.47 18.06
C SER A 265 18.20 -0.46 18.95
N SER A 266 17.95 0.75 18.44
CA SER A 266 17.18 1.79 19.14
C SER A 266 15.66 1.60 18.98
N ALA A 267 15.21 1.25 17.77
CA ALA A 267 13.81 1.15 17.39
C ALA A 267 13.11 -0.08 17.97
N MET A 268 13.84 -1.21 18.05
CA MET A 268 13.28 -2.51 18.41
C MET A 268 14.21 -3.29 19.35
N PRO A 269 14.49 -2.75 20.56
CA PRO A 269 15.31 -3.45 21.54
C PRO A 269 14.68 -4.80 21.87
N PHE A 270 15.50 -5.85 21.89
CA PHE A 270 15.09 -7.24 22.13
C PHE A 270 13.99 -7.76 21.19
N GLY A 271 13.74 -7.11 20.05
CA GLY A 271 12.80 -7.54 19.03
C GLY A 271 11.38 -6.99 19.18
N THR A 272 11.15 -6.06 20.12
CA THR A 272 9.85 -5.40 20.28
C THR A 272 9.93 -4.00 19.67
N PRO A 273 9.21 -3.69 18.57
CA PRO A 273 9.14 -2.33 18.04
C PRO A 273 8.59 -1.35 19.08
N LEU A 274 9.34 -0.28 19.34
CA LEU A 274 8.99 0.79 20.28
C LEU A 274 8.81 2.13 19.58
N ASP A 275 9.79 2.52 18.76
CA ASP A 275 9.75 3.74 17.96
C ASP A 275 10.31 3.45 16.56
N LEU A 276 9.48 3.65 15.54
CA LEU A 276 9.87 3.48 14.14
C LEU A 276 10.17 4.82 13.44
N SER A 277 10.17 5.93 14.18
CA SER A 277 10.55 7.24 13.64
C SER A 277 12.06 7.31 13.44
N TYR A 278 12.50 7.08 12.21
CA TYR A 278 13.91 7.20 11.83
C TYR A 278 14.45 8.60 12.12
N SER A 279 13.69 9.65 11.81
CA SER A 279 14.07 11.04 12.05
C SER A 279 14.33 11.31 13.54
N ASN A 280 13.45 10.83 14.43
CA ASN A 280 13.63 10.98 15.88
C ASN A 280 14.88 10.25 16.36
N ILE A 281 15.02 8.96 16.01
CA ILE A 281 16.17 8.15 16.43
C ILE A 281 17.48 8.71 15.91
N SER A 282 17.51 9.15 14.64
CA SER A 282 18.69 9.77 14.01
C SER A 282 19.07 11.07 14.71
N ALA A 283 18.09 11.91 15.05
CA ALA A 283 18.32 13.15 15.77
C ALA A 283 18.90 12.88 17.18
N ILE A 284 18.25 11.99 17.97
CA ILE A 284 18.72 11.55 19.30
C ILE A 284 20.16 11.07 19.26
N LYS A 285 20.49 10.25 18.27
CA LYS A 285 21.84 9.71 18.14
C LYS A 285 22.88 10.79 17.78
N THR A 286 22.51 11.74 16.94
CA THR A 286 23.44 12.75 16.41
C THR A 286 23.73 13.85 17.42
N THR A 287 22.71 14.36 18.10
CA THR A 287 22.85 15.52 18.99
C THR A 287 22.80 15.17 20.47
N GLY A 288 22.42 13.93 20.82
CA GLY A 288 22.20 13.53 22.21
C GLY A 288 21.05 14.31 22.85
N PHE A 289 21.01 14.29 24.18
CA PHE A 289 20.13 15.16 24.96
C PHE A 289 20.94 16.35 25.50
N SER A 290 20.54 17.57 25.15
CA SER A 290 21.22 18.79 25.60
C SER A 290 20.75 19.19 27.00
N SER A 291 21.68 19.62 27.86
CA SER A 291 21.34 20.24 29.15
C SER A 291 20.65 21.60 29.01
N ALA A 292 20.71 22.22 27.82
CA ALA A 292 20.04 23.49 27.54
C ALA A 292 18.55 23.34 27.18
N ASP A 293 18.09 22.12 26.88
CA ASP A 293 16.71 21.77 26.57
C ASP A 293 16.12 20.86 27.65
N MET A 294 16.35 21.20 28.92
CA MET A 294 15.69 20.49 30.02
C MET A 294 14.18 20.70 29.94
N PRO A 295 13.38 19.62 29.97
CA PRO A 295 11.93 19.76 30.07
C PRO A 295 11.57 20.46 31.38
N PRO A 296 10.42 21.16 31.45
CA PRO A 296 9.92 21.74 32.70
C PRO A 296 9.89 20.67 33.81
N ALA A 297 10.37 21.01 35.01
CA ALA A 297 10.57 20.03 36.11
C ALA A 297 9.31 19.22 36.46
N ASP A 298 8.12 19.80 36.24
CA ASP A 298 6.83 19.21 36.56
C ASP A 298 6.24 18.33 35.43
N ARG A 299 6.89 18.25 34.26
CA ARG A 299 6.38 17.53 33.08
C ARG A 299 7.41 16.56 32.52
N LYS A 300 7.01 15.30 32.36
CA LYS A 300 7.81 14.28 31.65
C LYS A 300 7.77 14.56 30.15
N GLN A 301 8.92 14.58 29.52
CA GLN A 301 9.04 14.71 28.08
C GLN A 301 8.60 13.41 27.40
N PRO A 302 7.66 13.46 26.43
CA PRO A 302 7.22 12.25 25.74
C PRO A 302 8.28 11.75 24.76
N GLY A 303 8.34 10.42 24.56
CA GLY A 303 9.37 9.78 23.74
C GLY A 303 9.39 10.23 22.27
N TRP A 304 8.24 10.64 21.72
CA TRP A 304 8.11 11.14 20.34
C TRP A 304 8.50 12.62 20.18
N LYS A 305 8.86 13.32 21.27
CA LYS A 305 9.33 14.72 21.24
C LYS A 305 10.69 14.82 21.93
N PRO A 306 11.78 14.32 21.34
CA PRO A 306 13.10 14.30 21.98
C PRO A 306 13.73 15.69 22.15
N TYR A 307 13.29 16.69 21.37
CA TYR A 307 13.73 18.08 21.48
C TYR A 307 12.56 19.04 21.66
N LEU A 308 12.84 20.21 22.21
CA LEU A 308 11.89 21.30 22.28
C LEU A 308 11.98 22.14 21.01
N TYR A 309 10.84 22.43 20.40
CA TYR A 309 10.80 23.38 19.29
C TYR A 309 11.13 24.79 19.81
N ARG A 310 11.84 25.57 18.99
CA ARG A 310 12.13 26.98 19.22
C ARG A 310 11.89 27.76 17.92
N GLY A 311 11.14 28.86 17.99
CA GLY A 311 10.87 29.69 16.83
C GLY A 311 9.42 30.14 16.72
N LYS A 312 9.02 30.54 15.50
CA LYS A 312 7.67 31.03 15.24
C LYS A 312 6.66 29.91 15.51
N GLN A 313 5.65 30.20 16.32
CA GLN A 313 4.65 29.21 16.71
C GLN A 313 3.47 29.18 15.73
N ARG A 314 3.01 27.99 15.33
CA ARG A 314 1.81 27.75 14.50
C ARG A 314 1.42 26.27 14.50
N ILE A 315 0.18 25.98 14.11
CA ILE A 315 -0.32 24.62 13.87
C ILE A 315 -0.91 24.54 12.48
N LEU A 316 -0.54 23.49 11.74
CA LEU A 316 -1.06 23.21 10.42
C LEU A 316 -1.71 21.82 10.44
N PHE A 317 -2.95 21.74 9.99
CA PHE A 317 -3.66 20.48 9.77
C PHE A 317 -3.93 20.29 8.28
N THR A 318 -3.73 19.07 7.78
CA THR A 318 -4.11 18.70 6.42
C THR A 318 -4.85 17.38 6.43
N VAL A 319 -6.07 17.38 5.91
CA VAL A 319 -6.81 16.15 5.61
C VAL A 319 -6.41 15.69 4.21
N HIS A 320 -5.94 14.46 4.10
CA HIS A 320 -5.70 13.80 2.82
C HIS A 320 -6.65 12.63 2.69
N GLU A 321 -7.42 12.61 1.63
CA GLU A 321 -8.30 11.50 1.30
C GLU A 321 -7.89 10.85 -0.01
N THR A 322 -7.88 9.52 0.01
CA THR A 322 -7.66 8.67 -1.16
C THR A 322 -8.94 7.90 -1.42
N VAL A 323 -9.56 8.13 -2.57
CA VAL A 323 -10.80 7.47 -2.98
C VAL A 323 -10.46 6.20 -3.74
N HIS A 324 -10.92 5.06 -3.24
CA HIS A 324 -10.82 3.76 -3.90
C HIS A 324 -12.18 3.38 -4.43
N ALA A 325 -12.23 2.84 -5.64
CA ALA A 325 -13.48 2.38 -6.23
C ALA A 325 -13.27 1.19 -7.16
N SER A 326 -14.26 0.30 -7.19
CA SER A 326 -14.44 -0.70 -8.24
C SER A 326 -15.82 -0.48 -8.84
N MET A 327 -15.84 0.04 -10.06
CA MET A 327 -17.04 0.32 -10.84
C MET A 327 -17.26 -0.85 -11.81
N TYR A 328 -18.33 -1.60 -11.63
CA TYR A 328 -18.69 -2.73 -12.48
C TYR A 328 -19.74 -2.35 -13.52
N ASP A 329 -20.65 -1.44 -13.16
CA ASP A 329 -21.81 -1.05 -13.98
C ASP A 329 -22.59 -2.28 -14.50
N ARG A 330 -22.89 -3.21 -13.58
CA ARG A 330 -23.66 -4.44 -13.80
C ARG A 330 -24.75 -4.57 -12.75
N ASP A 331 -25.89 -5.12 -13.14
CA ASP A 331 -27.01 -5.33 -12.22
C ASP A 331 -26.70 -6.37 -11.14
N GLU A 332 -25.86 -7.36 -11.46
CA GLU A 332 -25.55 -8.48 -10.55
C GLU A 332 -24.48 -8.14 -9.51
N ILE A 333 -23.63 -7.14 -9.77
CA ILE A 333 -22.46 -6.82 -8.94
C ILE A 333 -22.49 -5.33 -8.62
N PRO A 334 -22.72 -4.95 -7.35
CA PRO A 334 -22.77 -3.54 -6.97
C PRO A 334 -21.39 -2.90 -7.06
N ASP A 335 -21.36 -1.64 -7.47
CA ASP A 335 -20.17 -0.81 -7.37
C ASP A 335 -19.73 -0.66 -5.90
N SER A 336 -18.43 -0.68 -5.67
CA SER A 336 -17.84 -0.46 -4.35
C SER A 336 -17.05 0.83 -4.33
N ILE A 337 -17.20 1.63 -3.27
CA ILE A 337 -16.43 2.84 -3.05
C ILE A 337 -16.06 2.97 -1.57
N SER A 338 -14.80 3.29 -1.31
CA SER A 338 -14.30 3.58 0.03
C SER A 338 -13.32 4.75 0.00
N ILE A 339 -13.20 5.41 1.14
CA ILE A 339 -12.28 6.53 1.36
C ILE A 339 -11.27 6.11 2.41
N SER A 340 -9.99 6.14 2.04
CA SER A 340 -8.87 6.04 2.97
C SER A 340 -8.40 7.46 3.29
N GLY A 341 -8.67 7.92 4.51
CA GLY A 341 -8.33 9.25 4.98
C GLY A 341 -7.17 9.26 5.98
N GLN A 342 -6.42 10.35 5.99
CA GLN A 342 -5.42 10.64 7.02
C GLN A 342 -5.43 12.12 7.38
N VAL A 343 -5.21 12.42 8.66
CA VAL A 343 -5.00 13.80 9.13
C VAL A 343 -3.54 13.96 9.47
N ASN A 344 -2.87 14.81 8.70
CA ASN A 344 -1.50 15.19 8.93
C ASN A 344 -1.47 16.46 9.78
N CYS A 345 -0.49 16.53 10.67
CA CYS A 345 -0.30 17.67 11.56
C CYS A 345 1.17 18.10 11.55
N ARG A 346 1.39 19.41 11.54
CA ARG A 346 2.64 20.04 11.94
C ARG A 346 2.34 21.02 13.05
N ALA A 347 2.84 20.77 14.25
CA ALA A 347 2.71 21.67 15.38
C ALA A 347 4.07 22.26 15.75
N GLU A 348 4.33 23.45 15.25
CA GLU A 348 5.50 24.26 15.59
C GLU A 348 5.18 24.99 16.89
N LEU A 349 5.31 24.33 18.05
CA LEU A 349 4.95 24.89 19.36
C LEU A 349 6.08 24.75 20.38
N GLU A 350 6.42 25.85 21.04
CA GLU A 350 7.48 25.89 22.04
C GLU A 350 7.07 25.16 23.33
N GLY A 351 8.04 24.55 24.01
CA GLY A 351 7.81 23.77 25.23
C GLY A 351 7.09 22.43 24.97
N LEU A 352 6.26 22.01 25.92
CA LEU A 352 5.50 20.75 25.88
C LEU A 352 3.99 21.02 26.00
N PRO A 353 3.35 21.70 25.02
CA PRO A 353 1.92 21.93 25.07
C PRO A 353 1.14 20.71 24.59
N ASP A 354 -0.07 20.59 25.11
CA ASP A 354 -1.11 19.68 24.62
C ASP A 354 -2.02 20.46 23.69
N VAL A 355 -2.37 19.86 22.56
CA VAL A 355 -3.31 20.40 21.58
C VAL A 355 -4.58 19.58 21.67
N SER A 356 -5.73 20.24 21.76
CA SER A 356 -7.04 19.59 21.84
C SER A 356 -8.03 20.20 20.87
N PHE A 357 -8.74 19.36 20.12
CA PHE A 357 -9.79 19.80 19.20
C PHE A 357 -10.92 18.77 19.08
N PRO A 358 -12.16 19.21 18.86
CA PRO A 358 -13.26 18.30 18.52
C PRO A 358 -13.07 17.74 17.11
N LEU A 359 -13.12 16.41 16.97
CA LEU A 359 -13.20 15.80 15.64
C LEU A 359 -14.62 15.96 15.10
N THR A 360 -14.79 16.87 14.15
CA THR A 360 -16.06 17.06 13.45
C THR A 360 -16.12 16.19 12.19
N GLY A 361 -17.25 15.51 12.01
CA GLY A 361 -17.54 14.75 10.80
C GLY A 361 -17.33 13.24 10.89
N LEU A 362 -17.00 12.69 12.07
CA LEU A 362 -16.92 11.24 12.30
C LEU A 362 -18.26 10.54 12.00
N ASP A 363 -19.35 11.05 12.56
CA ASP A 363 -20.70 10.47 12.37
C ASP A 363 -21.19 10.61 10.93
N THR A 364 -20.88 11.73 10.28
CA THR A 364 -21.24 11.96 8.87
C THR A 364 -20.40 11.12 7.91
N ALA A 365 -19.15 10.81 8.27
CA ALA A 365 -18.21 10.05 7.45
C ALA A 365 -18.49 8.54 7.45
N ARG A 366 -19.40 8.03 8.30
CA ARG A 366 -19.63 6.58 8.45
C ARG A 366 -18.31 5.81 8.54
N VAL A 367 -17.47 6.24 9.48
CA VAL A 367 -16.11 5.70 9.64
C VAL A 367 -16.19 4.24 10.06
N GLU A 368 -15.61 3.35 9.26
CA GLU A 368 -15.56 1.90 9.50
C GLU A 368 -14.36 1.53 10.38
N SER A 369 -13.25 2.26 10.23
CA SER A 369 -12.01 2.03 10.97
C SER A 369 -11.31 3.34 11.26
N LEU A 370 -10.74 3.46 12.45
CA LEU A 370 -10.06 4.65 12.94
C LEU A 370 -8.83 4.25 13.74
N SER A 371 -7.70 4.91 13.48
CA SER A 371 -6.47 4.72 14.25
C SER A 371 -5.80 6.05 14.50
N PHE A 372 -5.12 6.15 15.64
CA PHE A 372 -4.48 7.38 16.09
C PHE A 372 -2.98 7.18 16.27
N HIS A 373 -2.23 8.27 16.10
CA HIS A 373 -0.85 8.32 16.52
C HIS A 373 -0.74 8.09 18.03
N PRO A 374 0.30 7.40 18.54
CA PRO A 374 0.48 7.17 19.99
C PRO A 374 0.54 8.44 20.85
N CYS A 375 0.73 9.62 20.24
CA CYS A 375 0.69 10.89 20.95
C CYS A 375 -0.71 11.35 21.34
N ALA A 376 -1.74 10.74 20.77
CA ALA A 376 -3.13 11.12 20.98
C ALA A 376 -3.75 10.34 22.14
N GLN A 377 -4.55 11.07 22.90
CA GLN A 377 -5.43 10.61 23.95
C GLN A 377 -6.85 10.91 23.48
N VAL A 378 -7.60 9.85 23.23
CA VAL A 378 -8.97 9.92 22.74
C VAL A 378 -9.86 9.29 23.81
N PRO A 379 -10.85 10.01 24.36
CA PRO A 379 -11.76 9.44 25.33
C PRO A 379 -12.52 8.25 24.72
N GLU A 380 -12.50 7.10 25.40
CA GLU A 380 -13.24 5.89 25.01
C GLU A 380 -14.76 6.07 25.16
N HIS A 381 -15.19 6.95 26.06
CA HIS A 381 -16.59 7.21 26.38
C HIS A 381 -16.87 8.71 26.26
N GLY A 382 -17.40 9.13 25.11
CA GLY A 382 -17.93 10.49 24.90
C GLY A 382 -18.97 10.44 23.79
N GLY A 383 -20.10 11.13 23.97
CA GLY A 383 -21.12 11.30 22.92
C GLY A 383 -20.60 12.12 21.73
N ASP A 384 -21.51 12.75 20.97
CA ASP A 384 -21.35 13.50 19.69
C ASP A 384 -20.15 14.48 19.53
N LYS A 385 -19.26 14.63 20.52
CA LYS A 385 -18.07 15.48 20.48
C LYS A 385 -16.84 14.74 21.03
N GLN A 386 -16.34 13.76 20.28
CA GLN A 386 -15.07 13.12 20.60
C GLN A 386 -13.94 14.15 20.40
N ALA A 387 -13.40 14.66 21.51
CA ALA A 387 -12.27 15.58 21.49
C ALA A 387 -10.95 14.79 21.50
N VAL A 388 -10.08 15.05 20.53
CA VAL A 388 -8.74 14.48 20.49
C VAL A 388 -7.79 15.43 21.19
N THR A 389 -7.09 14.93 22.20
CA THR A 389 -6.02 15.67 22.88
C THR A 389 -4.70 15.00 22.63
N PHE A 390 -3.64 15.73 22.30
CA PHE A 390 -2.35 15.13 21.98
C PHE A 390 -1.19 16.06 22.30
N SER A 391 -0.05 15.48 22.71
CA SER A 391 1.21 16.21 22.81
C SER A 391 1.97 16.03 21.49
N PRO A 392 2.06 17.03 20.59
CA PRO A 392 2.54 16.81 19.23
C PRO A 392 4.02 16.40 19.15
N PRO A 393 4.37 15.44 18.28
CA PRO A 393 5.73 15.23 17.79
C PRO A 393 6.33 16.46 17.09
N LEU A 394 7.63 16.41 16.83
CA LEU A 394 8.30 17.41 15.99
C LEU A 394 8.08 17.10 14.50
N GLY A 395 8.07 18.15 13.68
CA GLY A 395 7.94 18.03 12.23
C GLY A 395 6.54 17.62 11.78
N ASN A 396 6.48 17.01 10.60
CA ASN A 396 5.25 16.48 10.04
C ASN A 396 4.98 15.08 10.57
N PHE A 397 3.77 14.82 11.02
CA PHE A 397 3.34 13.48 11.41
C PHE A 397 1.88 13.23 11.04
N VAL A 398 1.51 11.97 10.90
CA VAL A 398 0.11 11.56 10.73
C VAL A 398 -0.51 11.43 12.11
N LEU A 399 -1.45 12.30 12.44
CA LEU A 399 -2.16 12.30 13.74
C LEU A 399 -3.19 11.17 13.80
N MET A 400 -3.93 10.95 12.71
CA MET A 400 -4.91 9.86 12.63
C MET A 400 -5.10 9.36 11.21
N ARG A 401 -5.56 8.11 11.07
CA ARG A 401 -5.99 7.49 9.82
C ARG A 401 -7.39 6.94 10.00
N TYR A 402 -8.21 7.06 8.98
CA TYR A 402 -9.58 6.56 8.99
C TYR A 402 -9.95 5.91 7.66
N GLN A 403 -10.91 4.99 7.72
CA GLN A 403 -11.58 4.43 6.56
C GLN A 403 -13.06 4.80 6.64
N ALA A 404 -13.63 5.33 5.57
CA ALA A 404 -14.97 5.88 5.52
C ALA A 404 -15.71 5.48 4.24
N ILE A 405 -17.04 5.50 4.28
CA ILE A 405 -17.88 5.30 3.10
C ILE A 405 -18.12 6.65 2.42
N CYS A 406 -18.07 6.68 1.09
CA CYS A 406 -18.38 7.89 0.33
C CYS A 406 -19.91 8.13 0.26
N SER A 407 -20.42 9.08 1.04
CA SER A 407 -21.87 9.32 1.20
C SER A 407 -22.56 9.91 -0.03
N THR A 408 -21.86 10.72 -0.84
CA THR A 408 -22.41 11.36 -2.05
C THR A 408 -22.34 10.41 -3.26
N GLY A 409 -21.60 9.31 -3.14
CA GLY A 409 -21.34 8.35 -4.20
C GLY A 409 -20.07 8.67 -5.00
N SER A 410 -19.84 7.90 -6.05
CA SER A 410 -18.63 7.93 -6.86
C SER A 410 -18.37 9.28 -7.55
N PRO A 411 -17.19 9.94 -7.37
CA PRO A 411 -16.82 11.17 -8.07
C PRO A 411 -16.70 11.00 -9.59
N VAL A 412 -16.42 9.77 -10.04
CA VAL A 412 -16.38 9.38 -11.45
C VAL A 412 -17.16 8.08 -11.61
N LYS A 413 -18.43 8.19 -12.01
CA LYS A 413 -19.21 7.03 -12.43
C LYS A 413 -18.83 6.67 -13.87
N GLY A 414 -18.75 5.39 -14.19
CA GLY A 414 -18.26 5.00 -15.50
C GLY A 414 -18.66 3.62 -15.96
N PHE A 415 -19.18 3.57 -17.19
CA PHE A 415 -19.29 2.38 -18.01
C PHE A 415 -18.00 2.22 -18.82
N TYR A 416 -17.41 1.03 -18.78
CA TYR A 416 -16.29 0.65 -19.63
C TYR A 416 -16.57 -0.69 -20.29
N GLN A 417 -16.40 -0.75 -21.60
CA GLN A 417 -16.52 -1.97 -22.37
C GLN A 417 -15.36 -2.07 -23.34
N LEU A 418 -14.72 -3.24 -23.40
CA LEU A 418 -13.73 -3.59 -24.41
C LEU A 418 -14.05 -5.00 -24.92
N SER A 419 -14.15 -5.14 -26.23
CA SER A 419 -14.44 -6.40 -26.92
C SER A 419 -13.40 -6.62 -28.03
N MET A 420 -12.87 -7.84 -28.14
CA MET A 420 -11.97 -8.17 -29.24
C MET A 420 -12.79 -8.45 -30.50
N VAL A 421 -12.53 -7.69 -31.56
CA VAL A 421 -13.13 -7.86 -32.89
C VAL A 421 -12.30 -8.86 -33.71
N SER A 422 -11.00 -8.93 -33.45
CA SER A 422 -10.08 -9.95 -33.96
C SER A 422 -8.99 -10.25 -32.92
N GLU A 423 -8.07 -11.16 -33.20
CA GLU A 423 -6.96 -11.51 -32.29
C GLU A 423 -6.10 -10.29 -31.88
N ASN A 424 -5.99 -9.29 -32.77
CA ASN A 424 -5.10 -8.14 -32.61
C ASN A 424 -5.86 -6.80 -32.68
N GLU A 425 -7.19 -6.81 -32.59
CA GLU A 425 -8.00 -5.58 -32.66
C GLU A 425 -9.13 -5.63 -31.64
N GLY A 426 -9.19 -4.61 -30.79
CA GLY A 426 -10.24 -4.45 -29.78
C GLY A 426 -11.06 -3.19 -30.03
N ALA A 427 -12.38 -3.29 -29.97
CA ALA A 427 -13.30 -2.16 -29.96
C ALA A 427 -13.72 -1.86 -28.51
N PHE A 428 -13.69 -0.58 -28.13
CA PHE A 428 -14.02 -0.15 -26.77
C PHE A 428 -14.96 1.04 -26.74
N LEU A 429 -15.59 1.22 -25.58
CA LEU A 429 -16.49 2.32 -25.27
C LEU A 429 -16.36 2.71 -23.80
N PHE A 430 -16.12 3.99 -23.56
CA PHE A 430 -16.31 4.62 -22.25
C PHE A 430 -17.53 5.53 -22.26
N LYS A 431 -18.31 5.51 -21.19
CA LYS A 431 -19.30 6.55 -20.86
C LYS A 431 -19.13 6.92 -19.39
N LEU A 432 -18.71 8.14 -19.12
CA LEU A 432 -18.32 8.60 -17.79
C LEU A 432 -19.13 9.82 -17.38
N THR A 433 -19.51 9.86 -16.11
CA THR A 433 -20.17 11.00 -15.47
C THR A 433 -19.34 11.47 -14.27
N PHE A 434 -18.96 12.75 -14.26
CA PHE A 434 -18.06 13.32 -13.27
C PHE A 434 -18.80 14.24 -12.32
N MET A 435 -18.44 14.19 -11.03
CA MET A 435 -18.88 15.14 -10.01
C MET A 435 -20.42 15.24 -9.88
N GLU A 436 -21.15 14.18 -10.23
CA GLU A 436 -22.60 14.12 -10.05
C GLU A 436 -22.95 14.17 -8.56
N GLY A 437 -23.88 15.06 -8.17
CA GLY A 437 -24.26 15.26 -6.77
C GLY A 437 -23.29 16.14 -5.95
N TYR A 438 -22.06 16.35 -6.44
CA TYR A 438 -21.07 17.20 -5.79
C TYR A 438 -21.32 18.70 -6.09
N LYS A 439 -21.19 19.53 -5.06
CA LYS A 439 -21.44 20.98 -5.12
C LYS A 439 -20.17 21.78 -4.87
N ALA A 440 -20.14 23.01 -5.38
CA ALA A 440 -19.07 23.97 -5.04
C ALA A 440 -18.94 24.10 -3.50
N PRO A 441 -17.73 24.28 -2.96
CA PRO A 441 -16.48 24.63 -3.65
C PRO A 441 -15.62 23.43 -4.09
N LEU A 442 -16.13 22.19 -4.06
CA LEU A 442 -15.39 21.04 -4.59
C LEU A 442 -15.09 21.23 -6.08
N THR A 443 -13.83 21.05 -6.44
CA THR A 443 -13.32 21.28 -7.80
C THR A 443 -12.37 20.16 -8.20
N MET A 444 -12.70 19.43 -9.27
CA MET A 444 -11.79 18.44 -9.85
C MET A 444 -10.74 19.16 -10.70
N GLU A 445 -9.47 19.13 -10.28
CA GLU A 445 -8.36 19.82 -10.97
C GLU A 445 -7.94 19.07 -12.24
N PHE A 446 -7.85 17.74 -12.17
CA PHE A 446 -7.58 16.89 -13.32
C PHE A 446 -8.29 15.55 -13.20
N CYS A 447 -8.51 14.91 -14.35
CA CYS A 447 -8.97 13.54 -14.44
C CYS A 447 -8.40 12.88 -15.70
N THR A 448 -7.79 11.71 -15.53
CA THR A 448 -7.22 10.88 -16.59
C THR A 448 -7.72 9.46 -16.46
N VAL A 449 -8.10 8.84 -17.56
CA VAL A 449 -8.42 7.41 -17.63
C VAL A 449 -7.32 6.70 -18.41
N THR A 450 -6.77 5.63 -17.86
CA THR A 450 -5.73 4.81 -18.48
C THR A 450 -6.27 3.42 -18.74
N MET A 451 -6.23 2.98 -19.99
CA MET A 451 -6.53 1.62 -20.39
C MET A 451 -5.20 0.88 -20.61
N PRO A 452 -4.74 0.05 -19.64
CA PRO A 452 -3.48 -0.65 -19.74
C PRO A 452 -3.58 -1.94 -20.57
N PHE A 453 -2.49 -2.27 -21.24
CA PHE A 453 -2.29 -3.49 -22.04
C PHE A 453 -0.92 -4.11 -21.73
N PRO A 454 -0.69 -4.65 -20.52
CA PRO A 454 0.66 -5.02 -20.07
C PRO A 454 1.36 -6.07 -20.94
N ARG A 455 0.59 -6.90 -21.64
CA ARG A 455 1.12 -8.00 -22.47
C ARG A 455 1.01 -7.76 -23.97
N ARG A 456 0.42 -6.65 -24.41
CA ARG A 456 0.34 -6.31 -25.82
C ARG A 456 0.95 -4.96 -26.09
N ARG A 457 1.63 -4.87 -27.22
CA ARG A 457 2.10 -3.59 -27.73
C ARG A 457 1.01 -2.94 -28.57
N VAL A 458 0.66 -1.70 -28.24
CA VAL A 458 -0.26 -0.88 -29.03
C VAL A 458 0.47 -0.43 -30.30
N VAL A 459 -0.09 -0.75 -31.46
CA VAL A 459 0.43 -0.34 -32.77
C VAL A 459 -0.24 0.93 -33.25
N SER A 460 -1.57 0.98 -33.14
CA SER A 460 -2.34 2.14 -33.53
C SER A 460 -3.65 2.20 -32.75
N PHE A 461 -4.24 3.39 -32.78
CA PHE A 461 -5.46 3.73 -32.09
C PHE A 461 -6.33 4.56 -33.03
N ASP A 462 -7.63 4.30 -33.05
CA ASP A 462 -8.62 5.10 -33.77
C ASP A 462 -9.84 5.37 -32.88
N GLY A 463 -10.22 6.63 -32.72
CA GLY A 463 -11.32 7.03 -31.84
C GLY A 463 -11.23 8.50 -31.47
N THR A 464 -12.38 9.13 -31.23
CA THR A 464 -12.45 10.55 -30.88
C THR A 464 -13.27 10.72 -29.61
N PRO A 465 -12.67 11.16 -28.49
CA PRO A 465 -13.42 11.41 -27.27
C PRO A 465 -14.29 12.66 -27.41
N SER A 466 -15.40 12.72 -26.68
CA SER A 466 -16.26 13.91 -26.66
C SER A 466 -15.58 15.11 -25.98
N VAL A 467 -14.69 14.86 -25.02
CA VAL A 467 -13.96 15.86 -24.23
C VAL A 467 -12.53 15.38 -23.98
N GLY A 468 -11.59 16.32 -23.88
CA GLY A 468 -10.21 16.04 -23.49
C GLY A 468 -9.32 15.62 -24.65
N THR A 469 -8.18 15.02 -24.32
CA THR A 469 -7.15 14.62 -25.29
C THR A 469 -6.68 13.20 -25.01
N VAL A 470 -6.20 12.50 -26.03
CA VAL A 470 -5.75 11.11 -25.93
C VAL A 470 -4.28 11.03 -26.32
N SER A 471 -3.51 10.24 -25.58
CA SER A 471 -2.16 9.85 -25.90
C SER A 471 -2.01 8.34 -25.75
N THR A 472 -1.06 7.74 -26.46
CA THR A 472 -0.76 6.32 -26.36
C THR A 472 0.67 6.11 -25.88
N THR A 473 0.88 5.05 -25.11
CA THR A 473 2.21 4.50 -24.83
C THR A 473 2.33 3.15 -25.53
N GLU A 474 3.48 2.47 -25.34
CA GLU A 474 3.67 1.12 -25.88
C GLU A 474 2.62 0.13 -25.34
N HIS A 475 2.18 0.31 -24.09
CA HIS A 475 1.34 -0.64 -23.37
C HIS A 475 0.10 0.01 -22.74
N SER A 476 -0.32 1.19 -23.19
CA SER A 476 -1.54 1.83 -22.69
C SER A 476 -2.12 2.87 -23.64
N VAL A 477 -3.41 3.13 -23.48
CA VAL A 477 -4.09 4.31 -24.03
C VAL A 477 -4.48 5.20 -22.85
N GLU A 478 -4.07 6.46 -22.89
CA GLU A 478 -4.33 7.46 -21.85
C GLU A 478 -5.28 8.54 -22.37
N TRP A 479 -6.40 8.73 -21.69
CA TRP A 479 -7.40 9.75 -21.98
C TRP A 479 -7.43 10.80 -20.88
N LYS A 480 -6.92 12.00 -21.19
CA LYS A 480 -6.87 13.15 -20.30
C LYS A 480 -8.11 14.02 -20.52
N ILE A 481 -9.12 13.85 -19.66
CA ILE A 481 -10.44 14.47 -19.80
C ILE A 481 -10.43 15.91 -19.28
N ILE A 482 -9.88 16.11 -18.08
CA ILE A 482 -9.77 17.42 -17.42
C ILE A 482 -8.28 17.74 -17.25
N THR A 483 -7.82 18.82 -17.88
CA THR A 483 -6.38 19.15 -17.99
C THR A 483 -6.04 20.59 -17.58
N GLY A 484 -6.93 21.30 -16.88
CA GLY A 484 -6.85 22.77 -16.74
C GLY A 484 -6.77 23.31 -15.30
N PRO A 485 -6.16 24.49 -15.09
CA PRO A 485 -6.04 25.13 -13.77
C PRO A 485 -7.38 25.62 -13.19
N ARG A 486 -8.44 25.65 -14.01
CA ARG A 486 -9.79 26.09 -13.59
C ARG A 486 -10.67 24.92 -13.12
N GLY A 487 -10.25 23.68 -13.35
CA GLY A 487 -10.96 22.47 -12.95
C GLY A 487 -12.45 22.44 -13.33
N VAL A 488 -13.20 21.54 -12.68
CA VAL A 488 -14.65 21.42 -12.82
C VAL A 488 -15.28 21.53 -11.45
N SER A 489 -16.13 22.53 -11.23
CA SER A 489 -16.80 22.78 -9.96
C SER A 489 -18.30 23.01 -10.14
N GLY A 490 -19.10 22.37 -9.28
CA GLY A 490 -20.54 22.61 -9.18
C GLY A 490 -21.40 22.22 -10.40
N LYS A 491 -20.84 21.52 -11.39
CA LYS A 491 -21.56 20.98 -12.54
C LYS A 491 -21.10 19.56 -12.85
N SER A 492 -22.05 18.69 -13.14
CA SER A 492 -21.77 17.37 -13.69
C SER A 492 -21.25 17.52 -15.14
N ILE A 493 -20.32 16.67 -15.52
CA ILE A 493 -19.84 16.53 -16.90
C ILE A 493 -20.10 15.11 -17.34
N GLU A 494 -20.53 14.94 -18.59
CA GLU A 494 -20.60 13.64 -19.25
C GLU A 494 -19.51 13.58 -20.32
N ALA A 495 -18.77 12.48 -20.36
CA ALA A 495 -17.78 12.23 -21.39
C ALA A 495 -17.92 10.83 -21.98
N ILE A 496 -17.83 10.74 -23.30
CA ILE A 496 -17.96 9.49 -24.05
C ILE A 496 -16.72 9.32 -24.90
N PHE A 497 -16.17 8.11 -24.93
CA PHE A 497 -15.01 7.81 -25.75
C PHE A 497 -15.14 6.42 -26.38
N PRO A 498 -15.64 6.36 -27.63
CA PRO A 498 -15.63 5.15 -28.44
C PRO A 498 -14.35 5.07 -29.28
N GLY A 499 -13.90 3.85 -29.58
CA GLY A 499 -12.80 3.66 -30.51
C GLY A 499 -12.39 2.21 -30.71
N THR A 500 -11.29 2.04 -31.43
CA THR A 500 -10.60 0.78 -31.67
C THR A 500 -9.12 0.91 -31.34
N VAL A 501 -8.54 -0.17 -30.83
CA VAL A 501 -7.12 -0.30 -30.55
C VAL A 501 -6.57 -1.51 -31.31
N LYS A 502 -5.47 -1.31 -32.02
CA LYS A 502 -4.77 -2.38 -32.75
C LYS A 502 -3.47 -2.72 -32.05
N PHE A 503 -3.25 -4.01 -31.88
CA PHE A 503 -2.10 -4.58 -31.21
C PHE A 503 -1.10 -5.17 -32.20
N ALA A 504 0.16 -5.25 -31.78
CA ALA A 504 1.14 -6.04 -32.49
C ALA A 504 0.72 -7.53 -32.47
N PRO A 505 0.95 -8.28 -33.56
CA PRO A 505 0.71 -9.71 -33.59
C PRO A 505 1.38 -10.43 -32.43
N TRP A 506 0.69 -11.40 -31.83
CA TRP A 506 1.22 -12.21 -30.75
C TRP A 506 2.31 -13.14 -31.29
N GLN A 507 3.56 -12.92 -30.91
CA GLN A 507 4.59 -13.94 -31.08
C GLN A 507 4.51 -14.86 -29.87
N THR A 508 3.86 -16.01 -30.02
CA THR A 508 3.96 -17.08 -29.03
C THR A 508 5.46 -17.38 -28.86
N GLN A 509 6.04 -17.05 -27.71
CA GLN A 509 7.27 -17.70 -27.30
C GLN A 509 6.93 -19.18 -27.15
N ARG A 510 7.06 -19.95 -28.23
CA ARG A 510 7.21 -21.39 -28.11
C ARG A 510 8.45 -21.57 -27.27
N LEU A 511 8.27 -21.87 -25.99
CA LEU A 511 9.33 -22.45 -25.19
C LEU A 511 9.75 -23.70 -25.95
N ASN A 512 10.98 -23.69 -26.47
CA ASN A 512 11.61 -24.89 -26.99
C ASN A 512 11.60 -25.93 -25.88
N SER A 513 10.68 -26.88 -25.95
CA SER A 513 10.81 -28.15 -25.23
C SER A 513 11.98 -28.90 -25.86
N SER A 514 13.20 -28.56 -25.43
CA SER A 514 14.35 -29.43 -25.58
C SER A 514 14.15 -30.64 -24.65
N GLY A 515 13.21 -31.51 -25.03
CA GLY A 515 13.10 -32.86 -24.53
C GLY A 515 14.21 -33.68 -25.16
N SER A 516 15.21 -33.98 -24.34
CA SER A 516 16.29 -34.93 -24.61
C SER A 516 15.79 -36.20 -25.27
N ALA A 517 16.55 -36.63 -26.28
CA ALA A 517 16.42 -37.86 -27.03
C ALA A 517 16.15 -39.10 -26.16
N PHE A 518 15.19 -39.92 -26.58
CA PHE A 518 15.35 -41.38 -26.57
C PHE A 518 14.64 -41.97 -27.81
N ALA A 519 15.38 -42.85 -28.47
CA ALA A 519 15.02 -43.48 -29.73
C ALA A 519 13.92 -44.54 -29.56
N SER A 520 13.05 -44.65 -30.55
CA SER A 520 12.52 -45.94 -31.02
C SER A 520 11.96 -45.79 -32.43
N ILE A 521 12.62 -46.50 -33.36
CA ILE A 521 12.23 -46.76 -34.73
C ILE A 521 10.97 -47.64 -34.71
N ALA A 522 9.91 -47.21 -35.41
CA ALA A 522 8.97 -48.09 -36.10
C ALA A 522 8.13 -47.23 -37.06
N ASP A 523 8.41 -47.39 -38.36
CA ASP A 523 7.46 -47.10 -39.42
C ASP A 523 6.21 -47.96 -39.22
N GLU A 524 5.02 -47.37 -39.36
CA GLU A 524 3.86 -48.05 -39.96
C GLU A 524 2.79 -47.02 -40.32
N ASP A 525 2.60 -46.85 -41.63
CA ASP A 525 1.44 -46.24 -42.27
C ASP A 525 0.17 -47.04 -41.96
N SER A 526 -0.93 -46.36 -41.61
CA SER A 526 -2.26 -46.74 -42.10
C SER A 526 -3.31 -45.66 -41.80
N ASP A 527 -3.88 -45.13 -42.88
CA ASP A 527 -5.18 -44.46 -42.90
C ASP A 527 -6.30 -45.43 -42.50
N LEU A 528 -7.22 -45.02 -41.62
CA LEU A 528 -8.56 -45.59 -41.54
C LEU A 528 -9.54 -44.62 -40.87
N GLU A 529 -10.61 -44.33 -41.61
CA GLU A 529 -11.71 -43.47 -41.21
C GLU A 529 -12.62 -44.05 -40.12
N GLU A 530 -13.33 -43.12 -39.49
CA GLU A 530 -14.48 -43.19 -38.59
C GLU A 530 -15.14 -44.56 -38.32
N SER A 531 -15.30 -44.87 -37.03
CA SER A 531 -16.61 -45.32 -36.55
C SER A 531 -16.84 -44.93 -35.09
N SER A 532 -18.02 -44.38 -34.88
CA SER A 532 -18.56 -43.90 -33.62
C SER A 532 -19.00 -45.05 -32.72
N SER A 533 -18.59 -45.01 -31.46
CA SER A 533 -19.41 -45.33 -30.27
C SER A 533 -18.53 -45.48 -29.04
N ASN A 534 -18.45 -44.42 -28.25
CA ASN A 534 -18.28 -44.58 -26.80
C ASN A 534 -19.19 -43.55 -26.16
N ILE A 535 -20.31 -44.06 -25.65
CA ILE A 535 -21.21 -43.35 -24.74
C ILE A 535 -20.35 -42.97 -23.54
N VAL A 536 -19.89 -41.71 -23.50
CA VAL A 536 -19.28 -41.12 -22.31
C VAL A 536 -20.38 -41.11 -21.26
N ASN A 537 -20.22 -41.92 -20.23
CA ASN A 537 -21.15 -42.01 -19.12
C ASN A 537 -21.26 -40.62 -18.49
N VAL A 538 -22.39 -39.94 -18.76
CA VAL A 538 -22.65 -38.58 -18.30
C VAL A 538 -22.61 -38.52 -16.78
N GLU A 539 -22.90 -39.63 -16.10
CA GLU A 539 -22.82 -39.74 -14.64
C GLU A 539 -21.38 -39.80 -14.13
N ASP A 540 -20.44 -40.44 -14.84
CA ASP A 540 -19.01 -40.40 -14.47
C ASP A 540 -18.39 -39.03 -14.78
N TYR A 541 -18.76 -38.40 -15.91
CA TYR A 541 -18.32 -37.04 -16.23
C TYR A 541 -18.88 -35.99 -15.24
N LEU A 542 -20.10 -36.21 -14.73
CA LEU A 542 -20.69 -35.37 -13.69
C LEU A 542 -20.12 -35.67 -12.30
N LEU A 543 -19.76 -36.92 -11.98
CA LEU A 543 -19.07 -37.26 -10.74
C LEU A 543 -17.64 -36.70 -10.69
N GLU A 544 -16.93 -36.72 -11.83
CA GLU A 544 -15.59 -36.14 -12.00
C GLU A 544 -15.64 -34.60 -11.96
N LYS A 545 -16.73 -33.98 -12.43
CA LYS A 545 -16.99 -32.54 -12.23
C LYS A 545 -17.42 -32.18 -10.81
N MET A 546 -17.93 -33.15 -10.05
CA MET A 546 -18.31 -32.99 -8.64
C MET A 546 -17.16 -33.34 -7.68
N SER A 547 -16.07 -33.97 -8.16
CA SER A 547 -14.83 -34.15 -7.41
C SER A 547 -13.98 -32.88 -7.41
N LYS A 548 -14.39 -31.95 -6.54
CA LYS A 548 -13.60 -30.99 -5.76
C LYS A 548 -12.13 -30.70 -6.16
N ASP A 549 -11.89 -30.12 -7.33
CA ASP A 549 -10.77 -29.21 -7.58
C ASP A 549 -11.19 -28.24 -8.69
N LEU A 550 -11.33 -26.93 -8.38
CA LEU A 550 -11.61 -25.95 -9.43
C LEU A 550 -10.37 -25.83 -10.33
N GLN A 551 -10.61 -25.75 -11.64
CA GLN A 551 -9.52 -25.62 -12.63
C GLN A 551 -8.68 -24.38 -12.36
N ALA A 552 -7.36 -24.56 -12.43
CA ALA A 552 -6.40 -23.50 -12.20
C ALA A 552 -6.40 -22.47 -13.35
N VAL A 553 -6.07 -21.22 -13.02
CA VAL A 553 -6.05 -20.12 -13.99
C VAL A 553 -4.86 -20.32 -14.95
N ASP A 554 -5.14 -20.38 -16.26
CA ASP A 554 -4.10 -20.16 -17.27
C ASP A 554 -3.74 -18.67 -17.23
N LEU A 555 -2.46 -18.33 -17.22
CA LEU A 555 -2.02 -16.93 -17.27
C LEU A 555 -1.61 -16.53 -18.68
N ASP A 556 -1.36 -17.47 -19.60
CA ASP A 556 -0.80 -17.22 -20.93
C ASP A 556 -1.86 -17.03 -22.01
N GLU A 557 -3.12 -17.37 -21.73
CA GLU A 557 -4.22 -17.07 -22.64
C GLU A 557 -4.54 -15.55 -22.60
N PRO A 558 -4.75 -14.91 -23.76
CA PRO A 558 -4.97 -13.46 -23.85
C PRO A 558 -6.27 -13.03 -23.15
N PHE A 559 -7.20 -13.95 -22.89
CA PHE A 559 -8.45 -13.70 -22.18
C PHE A 559 -8.38 -14.05 -20.69
N CYS A 560 -7.21 -14.45 -20.22
CA CYS A 560 -6.95 -14.72 -18.82
C CYS A 560 -6.93 -13.42 -18.03
N TRP A 561 -7.56 -13.50 -16.86
CA TRP A 561 -7.68 -12.46 -15.85
C TRP A 561 -6.54 -11.43 -15.88
N GLN A 562 -6.93 -10.14 -15.89
CA GLN A 562 -6.09 -8.93 -15.73
C GLN A 562 -5.51 -8.29 -17.00
N ALA A 563 -5.53 -8.92 -18.18
CA ALA A 563 -4.89 -8.32 -19.35
C ALA A 563 -5.71 -7.22 -20.05
N TYR A 564 -7.05 -7.27 -19.97
CA TYR A 564 -7.98 -6.36 -20.68
C TYR A 564 -9.25 -6.02 -19.90
N ASP A 565 -9.28 -6.34 -18.60
CA ASP A 565 -10.52 -6.33 -17.83
C ASP A 565 -10.80 -5.01 -17.14
N TYR A 566 -9.91 -4.02 -17.24
CA TYR A 566 -10.13 -2.77 -16.54
C TYR A 566 -9.46 -1.55 -17.16
N ALA A 567 -9.98 -0.38 -16.81
CA ALA A 567 -9.32 0.90 -16.94
C ALA A 567 -9.10 1.53 -15.55
N LYS A 568 -8.03 2.30 -15.40
CA LYS A 568 -7.73 3.05 -14.17
C LYS A 568 -8.11 4.50 -14.32
N VAL A 569 -8.77 5.05 -13.30
CA VAL A 569 -9.09 6.48 -13.21
C VAL A 569 -8.12 7.14 -12.25
N SER A 570 -7.56 8.27 -12.65
CA SER A 570 -6.69 9.09 -11.81
C SER A 570 -7.20 10.53 -11.78
N PHE A 571 -7.45 11.06 -10.58
CA PHE A 571 -7.93 12.43 -10.40
C PHE A 571 -7.42 13.07 -9.12
N LYS A 572 -7.56 14.40 -9.08
CA LYS A 572 -7.37 15.21 -7.88
C LYS A 572 -8.52 16.18 -7.74
N ILE A 573 -9.09 16.25 -6.53
CA ILE A 573 -10.16 17.17 -6.17
C ILE A 573 -9.65 18.08 -5.04
N VAL A 574 -9.93 19.37 -5.17
CA VAL A 574 -9.64 20.40 -4.18
C VAL A 574 -10.94 20.93 -3.61
N GLY A 575 -10.94 21.22 -2.31
CA GLY A 575 -12.09 21.68 -1.56
C GLY A 575 -12.21 20.93 -0.23
N PRO A 576 -13.42 20.86 0.35
CA PRO A 576 -13.72 20.05 1.52
C PRO A 576 -13.42 18.56 1.30
N SER A 577 -13.39 17.79 2.38
CA SER A 577 -13.30 16.33 2.30
C SER A 577 -14.57 15.74 1.70
N LEU A 578 -14.46 14.57 1.07
CA LEU A 578 -15.61 13.81 0.57
C LEU A 578 -16.28 12.99 1.68
N SER A 579 -15.56 12.63 2.74
CA SER A 579 -16.16 11.99 3.92
C SER A 579 -16.90 12.97 4.84
N GLY A 580 -16.63 14.27 4.72
CA GLY A 580 -17.12 15.28 5.67
C GLY A 580 -16.20 15.50 6.88
N MET A 581 -15.09 14.76 6.98
CA MET A 581 -14.05 14.99 7.98
C MET A 581 -13.52 16.43 7.90
N SER A 582 -13.52 17.15 9.02
CA SER A 582 -13.03 18.52 9.09
C SER A 582 -12.51 18.87 10.48
N ILE A 583 -11.64 19.88 10.55
CA ILE A 583 -11.17 20.46 11.81
C ILE A 583 -11.43 21.95 11.72
N ASP A 584 -12.22 22.50 12.64
CA ASP A 584 -12.41 23.95 12.77
C ASP A 584 -11.19 24.56 13.48
N PRO A 585 -10.37 25.40 12.80
CA PRO A 585 -9.20 26.02 13.41
C PRO A 585 -9.52 26.85 14.65
N LYS A 586 -10.73 27.40 14.76
CA LYS A 586 -11.17 28.20 15.93
C LYS A 586 -11.50 27.35 17.14
N SER A 587 -11.79 26.07 16.95
CA SER A 587 -12.10 25.12 18.01
C SER A 587 -10.86 24.47 18.62
N VAL A 588 -9.69 24.68 18.01
CA VAL A 588 -8.42 24.14 18.48
C VAL A 588 -7.95 24.92 19.71
N SER A 589 -7.69 24.19 20.79
CA SER A 589 -7.18 24.70 22.05
C SER A 589 -5.77 24.19 22.31
N ILE A 590 -4.94 25.03 22.94
CA ILE A 590 -3.54 24.72 23.27
C ILE A 590 -3.38 24.94 24.78
N PHE A 591 -2.82 23.96 25.48
CA PHE A 591 -2.54 24.03 26.91
C PHE A 591 -1.07 23.72 27.22
N PRO A 592 -0.32 24.61 27.91
CA PRO A 592 -0.72 25.94 28.39
C PRO A 592 -1.13 26.89 27.26
N ALA A 593 -1.95 27.90 27.59
CA ALA A 593 -2.50 28.80 26.59
C ALA A 593 -1.40 29.59 25.85
N VAL A 594 -1.34 29.41 24.54
CA VAL A 594 -0.40 30.11 23.64
C VAL A 594 -1.17 30.64 22.43
N LYS A 595 -0.82 31.86 21.98
CA LYS A 595 -1.33 32.41 20.72
C LYS A 595 -0.53 31.86 19.55
N ALA A 596 -0.96 30.72 19.00
CA ALA A 596 -0.42 30.16 17.76
C ALA A 596 -1.52 30.12 16.69
N PRO A 597 -1.30 30.67 15.47
CA PRO A 597 -2.24 30.56 14.37
C PRO A 597 -2.42 29.09 13.98
N VAL A 598 -3.66 28.73 13.66
CA VAL A 598 -4.05 27.39 13.22
C VAL A 598 -4.57 27.48 11.79
N GLU A 599 -4.02 26.67 10.90
CA GLU A 599 -4.43 26.56 9.51
C GLU A 599 -4.94 25.15 9.22
N PHE A 600 -5.94 25.04 8.36
CA PHE A 600 -6.53 23.78 7.93
C PHE A 600 -6.61 23.75 6.40
N SER A 601 -6.21 22.62 5.82
CA SER A 601 -6.33 22.33 4.39
C SER A 601 -6.84 20.92 4.15
N CYS A 602 -7.37 20.68 2.96
CA CYS A 602 -7.86 19.37 2.55
C CYS A 602 -7.48 19.08 1.10
N GLN A 603 -7.12 17.84 0.82
CA GLN A 603 -6.79 17.34 -0.50
C GLN A 603 -7.41 15.96 -0.71
N VAL A 604 -8.00 15.74 -1.89
CA VAL A 604 -8.59 14.47 -2.27
C VAL A 604 -7.92 13.98 -3.54
N THR A 605 -7.52 12.72 -3.56
CA THR A 605 -6.89 12.05 -4.70
C THR A 605 -7.55 10.70 -4.96
N SER A 606 -7.39 10.17 -6.16
CA SER A 606 -7.76 8.79 -6.48
C SER A 606 -6.68 7.81 -6.00
N GLY A 607 -7.10 6.69 -5.39
CA GLY A 607 -6.27 5.51 -5.17
C GLY A 607 -6.43 4.50 -6.30
N GLU A 608 -6.57 3.22 -5.94
CA GLU A 608 -7.05 2.19 -6.87
C GLU A 608 -8.51 2.45 -7.22
N TYR A 609 -8.70 3.14 -8.34
CA TYR A 609 -10.00 3.50 -8.89
C TYR A 609 -10.17 2.83 -10.25
N ILE A 610 -10.95 1.76 -10.27
CA ILE A 610 -10.99 0.79 -11.36
C ILE A 610 -12.37 0.81 -12.00
N LEU A 611 -12.40 0.94 -13.34
CA LEU A 611 -13.57 0.64 -14.15
C LEU A 611 -13.39 -0.75 -14.73
N TRP A 612 -14.21 -1.71 -14.29
CA TRP A 612 -14.17 -3.07 -14.81
C TRP A 612 -14.88 -3.12 -16.18
N ASN A 613 -14.30 -3.89 -17.09
CA ASN A 613 -14.87 -4.17 -18.39
C ASN A 613 -16.18 -4.94 -18.20
N THR A 614 -17.29 -4.40 -18.68
CA THR A 614 -18.63 -4.99 -18.52
C THR A 614 -18.81 -6.33 -19.23
N LEU A 615 -17.91 -6.70 -20.16
CA LEU A 615 -17.90 -8.02 -20.79
C LEU A 615 -16.97 -9.04 -20.13
N GLY A 616 -16.04 -8.60 -19.27
CA GLY A 616 -15.00 -9.46 -18.69
C GLY A 616 -15.49 -10.31 -17.50
N LYS A 617 -14.67 -11.26 -17.04
CA LYS A 617 -14.84 -11.83 -15.69
C LYS A 617 -14.23 -10.87 -14.68
N CYS A 618 -14.90 -10.61 -13.56
CA CYS A 618 -14.38 -9.72 -12.51
C CYS A 618 -14.31 -10.41 -11.15
N PRO A 619 -13.29 -10.11 -10.33
CA PRO A 619 -13.21 -10.60 -8.96
C PRO A 619 -14.20 -9.83 -8.08
N VAL A 620 -15.00 -10.52 -7.29
CA VAL A 620 -15.89 -9.90 -6.29
C VAL A 620 -15.29 -10.15 -4.90
N VAL A 621 -15.12 -9.07 -4.12
CA VAL A 621 -14.71 -9.17 -2.72
C VAL A 621 -15.97 -9.29 -1.86
N ALA A 622 -16.02 -10.30 -0.98
CA ALA A 622 -17.08 -10.40 0.00
C ALA A 622 -17.02 -9.19 0.96
N THR A 623 -18.13 -8.47 1.11
CA THR A 623 -18.25 -7.38 2.08
C THR A 623 -18.55 -7.95 3.47
N PRO A 624 -18.01 -7.35 4.55
CA PRO A 624 -18.40 -7.73 5.90
C PRO A 624 -19.91 -7.53 6.06
N LYS A 625 -20.60 -8.51 6.66
CA LYS A 625 -21.99 -8.33 7.06
C LYS A 625 -22.02 -7.32 8.22
N VAL A 626 -22.78 -6.24 8.02
CA VAL A 626 -23.07 -5.22 9.04
C VAL A 626 -23.75 -5.85 10.26
#